data_AF-A0A4P8HM85-F1
#
_entry.id   AF-A0A4P8HM85-F1
#
_cell.length_a   1.000
_cell.length_b   1.000
_cell.length_c   1.000
_cell.angle_alpha   90.00
_cell.angle_beta   90.00
_cell.angle_gamma   90.00
#
_symmetry.space_group_name_H-M   'P 1'
#
loop_
_entity.id
_entity.type
_entity.pdbx_description
1 polymer ?
#
loop_
_entity_poly.entity_id
_entity_poly.type
_entity_poly.pdbx_seq_one_letter_code
_entity_poly.pdbx_strand_id
1 'polypeptide(L)'
;MTRPHTNLTALLPALLLPLLLAACGSNDNDDNGSGNGSPAITVTELAPGAYAVAAGDAANPSSGTYYAAADGSRLLVLDDSAGQAAAMYRRDGNGAWQAAPGATTATSVALLGSNAVAATTLAVAPFAGNYAVRLADRSVALFSVNAAGDIVAGSTGCRLTGKVAPAALPNTLKLALATAGCADLPAQSDGYLVADADHAPAAFRLVVPGKAAPVDLWAFRE
;
A
#
# COMPACT_ATOMS: atom_id res chain seq x y z
N MET A 1 2.52 34.79 71.25
CA MET A 1 1.59 35.79 70.66
C MET A 1 0.80 35.07 69.57
N THR A 2 -0.33 34.44 69.88
CA THR A 2 -1.71 34.94 70.09
C THR A 2 -2.58 34.78 68.83
N ARG A 3 -3.49 33.79 68.93
CA ARG A 3 -4.78 33.59 68.21
C ARG A 3 -5.68 34.87 68.25
N PRO A 4 -6.95 34.92 67.73
CA PRO A 4 -7.70 34.20 66.67
C PRO A 4 -8.59 35.16 65.79
N HIS A 5 -9.44 34.62 64.89
CA HIS A 5 -10.92 34.82 64.83
C HIS A 5 -11.52 34.07 63.60
N THR A 6 -12.21 32.93 63.76
CA THR A 6 -13.69 32.68 63.82
C THR A 6 -14.52 33.10 62.59
N ASN A 7 -15.00 32.11 61.82
CA ASN A 7 -16.38 31.56 61.73
C ASN A 7 -17.28 32.22 60.66
N LEU A 8 -17.83 31.42 59.72
CA LEU A 8 -19.26 31.12 59.71
C LEU A 8 -19.62 29.96 58.76
N THR A 9 -20.68 29.27 59.14
CA THR A 9 -21.17 27.95 58.75
C THR A 9 -22.42 28.06 57.87
N ALA A 10 -22.59 27.20 56.87
CA ALA A 10 -23.89 26.78 56.29
C ALA A 10 -23.66 25.46 55.52
N LEU A 11 -23.90 24.26 56.06
CA LEU A 11 -25.16 23.48 56.22
C LEU A 11 -25.94 23.10 54.94
N LEU A 12 -25.75 21.83 54.54
CA LEU A 12 -26.71 20.79 54.03
C LEU A 12 -27.39 20.95 52.65
N PRO A 13 -27.92 19.86 52.01
CA PRO A 13 -27.79 18.41 52.28
C PRO A 13 -27.53 17.53 51.02
N ALA A 14 -27.27 16.25 51.31
CA ALA A 14 -27.11 15.11 50.40
C ALA A 14 -28.41 14.65 49.72
N LEU A 15 -28.29 14.07 48.52
CA LEU A 15 -29.23 13.07 48.02
C LEU A 15 -28.46 11.92 47.35
N LEU A 16 -28.46 10.77 48.01
CA LEU A 16 -28.18 9.45 47.43
C LEU A 16 -29.46 8.95 46.75
N LEU A 17 -29.36 8.39 45.54
CA LEU A 17 -30.38 7.49 44.99
C LEU A 17 -29.73 6.18 44.49
N PRO A 18 -30.26 5.00 44.88
CA PRO A 18 -29.70 3.69 44.56
C PRO A 18 -30.25 3.09 43.25
N LEU A 19 -29.49 2.13 42.73
CA LEU A 19 -29.90 1.19 41.68
C LEU A 19 -31.13 0.37 42.11
N LEU A 20 -32.00 0.00 41.15
CA LEU A 20 -32.53 -1.35 40.95
C LEU A 20 -33.25 -1.48 39.59
N LEU A 21 -33.18 -2.70 39.06
CA LEU A 21 -33.44 -3.16 37.70
C LEU A 21 -34.89 -3.01 37.20
N ALA A 22 -35.03 -2.70 35.91
CA ALA A 22 -36.12 -3.20 35.07
C ALA A 22 -35.50 -3.94 33.87
N ALA A 23 -35.50 -5.26 33.95
CA ALA A 23 -35.35 -6.14 32.80
C ALA A 23 -36.71 -6.19 32.08
N CYS A 24 -36.76 -5.70 30.85
CA CYS A 24 -37.79 -6.04 29.88
C CYS A 24 -37.08 -6.45 28.60
N GLY A 25 -37.07 -7.75 28.33
CA GLY A 25 -37.00 -8.24 26.97
C GLY A 25 -38.29 -7.87 26.26
N SER A 26 -38.17 -7.35 25.05
CA SER A 26 -39.19 -7.51 24.04
C SER A 26 -38.53 -7.38 22.68
N ASN A 27 -38.88 -8.34 21.83
CA ASN A 27 -38.42 -8.54 20.47
C ASN A 27 -38.66 -7.34 19.56
N ASP A 28 -38.00 -7.44 18.41
CA ASP A 28 -38.14 -6.64 17.19
C ASP A 28 -37.32 -5.35 17.22
N ASN A 29 -36.16 -5.41 16.56
CA ASN A 29 -35.85 -4.45 15.51
C ASN A 29 -34.75 -5.02 14.62
N ASP A 30 -35.13 -5.11 13.36
CA ASP A 30 -34.40 -5.62 12.22
C ASP A 30 -32.95 -5.16 12.14
N ASP A 31 -32.11 -6.10 11.70
CA ASP A 31 -30.85 -5.86 11.02
C ASP A 31 -30.93 -4.61 10.14
N ASN A 32 -30.17 -3.58 10.51
CA ASN A 32 -29.58 -2.75 9.48
C ASN A 32 -28.20 -2.30 9.94
N GLY A 33 -27.23 -3.17 9.66
CA GLY A 33 -25.82 -2.89 9.79
C GLY A 33 -25.45 -1.65 8.98
N SER A 34 -25.28 -0.51 9.66
CA SER A 34 -24.44 0.57 9.16
C SER A 34 -22.98 0.19 9.41
N GLY A 35 -22.55 -0.88 8.74
CA GLY A 35 -21.15 -1.15 8.53
C GLY A 35 -20.70 -0.18 7.44
N ASN A 36 -19.99 0.87 7.82
CA ASN A 36 -19.21 1.69 6.90
C ASN A 36 -18.04 0.82 6.38
N GLY A 37 -18.36 -0.23 5.63
CA GLY A 37 -17.40 -1.16 5.05
C GLY A 37 -16.62 -0.43 3.96
N SER A 38 -15.30 -0.59 3.95
CA SER A 38 -14.49 -0.14 2.81
C SER A 38 -15.11 -0.69 1.52
N PRO A 39 -15.15 0.10 0.43
CA PRO A 39 -15.79 -0.34 -0.79
C PRO A 39 -15.21 -1.65 -1.30
N ALA A 40 -16.07 -2.58 -1.70
CA ALA A 40 -15.63 -3.88 -2.20
C ALA A 40 -14.82 -3.71 -3.50
N ILE A 41 -13.65 -4.33 -3.56
CA ILE A 41 -12.79 -4.36 -4.74
C ILE A 41 -12.72 -5.80 -5.24
N THR A 42 -12.99 -6.00 -6.52
CA THR A 42 -12.80 -7.27 -7.22
C THR A 42 -11.94 -7.06 -8.46
N VAL A 43 -11.04 -8.00 -8.74
CA VAL A 43 -10.22 -8.02 -9.95
C VAL A 43 -10.38 -9.40 -10.58
N THR A 44 -10.41 -9.50 -11.91
CA THR A 44 -10.39 -10.80 -12.59
C THR A 44 -9.23 -11.66 -12.06
N GLU A 45 -9.53 -12.91 -11.71
CA GLU A 45 -8.55 -13.86 -11.21
C GLU A 45 -7.85 -14.57 -12.36
N LEU A 46 -6.52 -14.56 -12.35
CA LEU A 46 -5.69 -15.43 -13.19
C LEU A 46 -5.05 -16.53 -12.35
N ALA A 47 -4.66 -17.61 -13.00
CA ALA A 47 -3.87 -18.68 -12.38
C ALA A 47 -2.51 -18.13 -11.88
N PRO A 48 -1.81 -18.83 -10.97
CA PRO A 48 -0.46 -18.43 -10.56
C PRO A 48 0.49 -18.24 -11.75
N GLY A 49 1.19 -17.11 -11.80
CA GLY A 49 2.03 -16.71 -12.92
C GLY A 49 2.25 -15.20 -12.99
N ALA A 50 2.89 -14.74 -14.06
CA ALA A 50 3.02 -13.34 -14.43
C ALA A 50 2.38 -13.14 -15.81
N TYR A 51 1.68 -12.02 -16.00
CA TYR A 51 0.92 -11.75 -17.22
C TYR A 51 1.02 -10.30 -17.62
N ALA A 52 1.26 -10.04 -18.89
CA ALA A 52 0.92 -8.75 -19.50
C ALA A 52 -0.61 -8.72 -19.68
N VAL A 53 -1.26 -7.62 -19.28
CA VAL A 53 -2.72 -7.51 -19.28
C VAL A 53 -3.18 -6.18 -19.88
N ALA A 54 -4.43 -6.18 -20.34
CA ALA A 54 -5.17 -4.97 -20.65
C ALA A 54 -6.44 -4.93 -19.79
N ALA A 55 -6.78 -3.76 -19.25
CA ALA A 55 -7.96 -3.52 -18.43
C ALA A 55 -8.60 -2.17 -18.76
N GLY A 56 -9.78 -1.91 -18.19
CA GLY A 56 -10.50 -0.65 -18.38
C GLY A 56 -11.49 -0.71 -19.55
N ASP A 57 -11.62 0.39 -20.28
CA ASP A 57 -12.51 0.52 -21.44
C ASP A 57 -11.87 -0.07 -22.69
N ALA A 58 -12.62 -0.84 -23.47
CA ALA A 58 -12.16 -1.38 -24.75
C ALA A 58 -11.77 -0.28 -25.76
N ALA A 59 -12.37 0.91 -25.68
CA ALA A 59 -11.98 2.05 -26.50
C ALA A 59 -10.69 2.74 -26.02
N ASN A 60 -10.37 2.62 -24.73
CA ASN A 60 -9.22 3.26 -24.10
C ASN A 60 -8.56 2.29 -23.09
N PRO A 61 -7.96 1.18 -23.56
CA PRO A 61 -7.43 0.16 -22.66
C PRO A 61 -6.19 0.67 -21.92
N SER A 62 -6.14 0.43 -20.62
CA SER A 62 -4.92 0.58 -19.82
C SER A 62 -4.12 -0.70 -19.89
N SER A 63 -2.84 -0.59 -20.22
CA SER A 63 -1.90 -1.72 -20.18
C SER A 63 -1.39 -1.92 -18.77
N GLY A 64 -0.92 -3.12 -18.46
CA GLY A 64 -0.35 -3.38 -17.14
C GLY A 64 0.23 -4.78 -17.01
N THR A 65 0.65 -5.09 -15.79
CA THR A 65 1.16 -6.41 -15.43
C THR A 65 0.41 -6.98 -14.23
N TYR A 66 0.05 -8.25 -14.33
CA TYR A 66 -0.61 -9.01 -13.27
C TYR A 66 0.29 -10.14 -12.79
N TYR A 67 0.50 -10.20 -11.48
CA TYR A 67 1.29 -11.23 -10.80
C TYR A 67 0.38 -12.00 -9.85
N ALA A 68 0.45 -13.32 -9.92
CA ALA A 68 -0.30 -14.22 -9.07
C ALA A 68 0.58 -15.31 -8.48
N ALA A 69 0.41 -15.54 -7.18
CA ALA A 69 1.06 -16.62 -6.45
C ALA A 69 0.05 -17.70 -6.03
N ALA A 70 0.56 -18.90 -5.78
CA ALA A 70 -0.25 -20.05 -5.37
C ALA A 70 -0.84 -19.90 -3.95
N ASP A 71 -0.23 -19.06 -3.11
CA ASP A 71 -0.71 -18.73 -1.76
C ASP A 71 -1.96 -17.82 -1.75
N GLY A 72 -2.38 -17.37 -2.93
CA GLY A 72 -3.49 -16.43 -3.11
C GLY A 72 -3.02 -14.99 -3.32
N SER A 73 -1.78 -14.62 -3.02
CA SER A 73 -1.28 -13.25 -3.18
C SER A 73 -1.42 -12.77 -4.63
N ARG A 74 -1.77 -11.50 -4.83
CA ARG A 74 -1.92 -10.86 -6.15
C ARG A 74 -1.35 -9.45 -6.16
N LEU A 75 -0.86 -9.06 -7.32
CA LEU A 75 -0.53 -7.68 -7.66
C LEU A 75 -0.94 -7.41 -9.10
N LEU A 76 -1.73 -6.38 -9.32
CA LEU A 76 -2.00 -5.79 -10.62
C LEU A 76 -1.46 -4.36 -10.59
N VAL A 77 -0.61 -4.02 -11.55
CA VAL A 77 -0.17 -2.64 -11.81
C VAL A 77 -0.66 -2.27 -13.19
N LEU A 78 -1.50 -1.24 -13.27
CA LEU A 78 -1.94 -0.63 -14.52
C LEU A 78 -1.15 0.64 -14.75
N ASP A 79 -0.58 0.76 -15.94
CA ASP A 79 0.27 1.86 -16.33
C ASP A 79 -0.52 2.92 -17.13
N ASP A 80 -0.07 4.17 -17.06
CA ASP A 80 -0.53 5.25 -17.94
C ASP A 80 0.13 5.18 -19.33
N SER A 81 -0.17 6.16 -20.18
CA SER A 81 0.41 6.26 -21.52
C SER A 81 1.92 6.53 -21.53
N ALA A 82 2.52 6.93 -20.41
CA ALA A 82 3.96 7.10 -20.22
C ALA A 82 4.62 5.85 -19.61
N GLY A 83 3.86 4.78 -19.35
CA GLY A 83 4.36 3.56 -18.72
C GLY A 83 4.57 3.68 -17.21
N GLN A 84 4.06 4.74 -16.56
CA GLN A 84 4.11 4.90 -15.11
C GLN A 84 2.89 4.26 -14.44
N ALA A 85 3.04 3.69 -13.24
CA ALA A 85 1.92 3.08 -12.55
C ALA A 85 0.82 4.12 -12.23
N ALA A 86 -0.34 3.97 -12.85
CA ALA A 86 -1.51 4.82 -12.64
C ALA A 86 -2.47 4.23 -11.59
N ALA A 87 -2.55 2.90 -11.53
CA ALA A 87 -3.34 2.19 -10.52
C ALA A 87 -2.63 0.91 -10.09
N MET A 88 -2.79 0.57 -8.81
CA MET A 88 -2.26 -0.64 -8.21
C MET A 88 -3.39 -1.33 -7.46
N TYR A 89 -3.56 -2.63 -7.69
CA TYR A 89 -4.44 -3.49 -6.90
C TYR A 89 -3.63 -4.64 -6.34
N ARG A 90 -3.75 -4.91 -5.04
CA ARG A 90 -3.01 -5.99 -4.41
C ARG A 90 -3.85 -6.74 -3.40
N ARG A 91 -3.47 -7.99 -3.14
CA ARG A 91 -3.85 -8.70 -1.91
C ARG A 91 -2.70 -9.58 -1.46
N ASP A 92 -2.66 -9.82 -0.15
CA ASP A 92 -1.75 -10.78 0.47
C ASP A 92 -2.53 -12.04 0.81
N GLY A 93 -2.07 -13.19 0.30
CA GLY A 93 -2.78 -14.46 0.38
C GLY A 93 -4.24 -14.35 -0.10
N ASN A 94 -5.16 -14.95 0.66
CA ASN A 94 -6.60 -14.85 0.41
C ASN A 94 -7.25 -13.65 1.14
N GLY A 95 -6.48 -12.62 1.47
CA GLY A 95 -6.96 -11.40 2.12
C GLY A 95 -7.81 -10.51 1.19
N ALA A 96 -8.27 -9.40 1.74
CA ALA A 96 -9.02 -8.40 0.98
C ALA A 96 -8.14 -7.68 -0.05
N TRP A 97 -8.73 -7.33 -1.19
CA TRP A 97 -8.11 -6.46 -2.17
C TRP A 97 -7.92 -5.04 -1.61
N GLN A 98 -6.78 -4.45 -1.93
CA GLN A 98 -6.40 -3.08 -1.63
C GLN A 98 -6.10 -2.38 -2.95
N ALA A 99 -6.49 -1.11 -3.07
CA ALA A 99 -6.23 -0.29 -4.24
C ALA A 99 -5.38 0.93 -3.88
N ALA A 100 -4.53 1.36 -4.81
CA ALA A 100 -3.90 2.68 -4.83
C ALA A 100 -4.16 3.31 -6.21
N PRO A 101 -4.85 4.47 -6.31
CA PRO A 101 -5.50 5.18 -5.20
C PRO A 101 -6.55 4.32 -4.48
N GLY A 102 -6.81 4.65 -3.22
CA GLY A 102 -7.83 3.97 -2.43
C GLY A 102 -9.21 4.09 -3.09
N ALA A 103 -9.95 2.99 -3.16
CA ALA A 103 -11.29 2.98 -3.73
C ALA A 103 -12.27 3.76 -2.82
N THR A 104 -13.04 4.68 -3.40
CA THR A 104 -14.11 5.43 -2.71
C THR A 104 -15.49 4.86 -2.98
N THR A 105 -15.62 3.99 -3.99
CA THR A 105 -16.83 3.26 -4.37
C THR A 105 -16.48 1.82 -4.74
N ALA A 106 -17.48 0.93 -4.76
CA ALA A 106 -17.27 -0.46 -5.15
C ALA A 106 -16.65 -0.52 -6.56
N THR A 107 -15.55 -1.25 -6.70
CA THR A 107 -14.72 -1.23 -7.91
C THR A 107 -14.54 -2.66 -8.40
N SER A 108 -14.87 -2.90 -9.68
CA SER A 108 -14.58 -4.17 -10.34
C SER A 108 -13.65 -3.92 -11.52
N VAL A 109 -12.48 -4.55 -11.49
CA VAL A 109 -11.47 -4.49 -12.56
C VAL A 109 -11.58 -5.75 -13.40
N ALA A 110 -12.25 -5.63 -14.54
CA ALA A 110 -12.29 -6.69 -15.55
C ALA A 110 -11.08 -6.58 -16.48
N LEU A 111 -10.41 -7.70 -16.72
CA LEU A 111 -9.36 -7.76 -17.74
C LEU A 111 -10.00 -7.94 -19.13
N LEU A 112 -9.59 -7.10 -20.07
CA LEU A 112 -9.96 -7.19 -21.49
C LEU A 112 -9.16 -8.29 -22.18
N GLY A 113 -7.96 -8.58 -21.69
CA GLY A 113 -7.09 -9.62 -22.19
C GLY A 113 -5.91 -9.87 -21.24
N SER A 114 -5.31 -11.05 -21.37
CA SER A 114 -4.09 -11.42 -20.65
C SER A 114 -3.21 -12.31 -21.52
N ASN A 115 -1.90 -12.14 -21.39
CA ASN A 115 -0.89 -12.98 -22.03
C ASN A 115 0.17 -13.34 -21.00
N ALA A 116 0.47 -14.64 -20.86
CA ALA A 116 1.47 -15.09 -19.91
C ALA A 116 2.87 -14.61 -20.32
N VAL A 117 3.61 -14.08 -19.36
CA VAL A 117 5.02 -13.69 -19.53
C VAL A 117 5.91 -14.58 -18.66
N ALA A 118 7.22 -14.46 -18.83
CA ALA A 118 8.17 -15.24 -18.04
C ALA A 118 8.03 -14.90 -16.55
N ALA A 119 7.70 -15.91 -15.74
CA ALA A 119 7.55 -15.79 -14.30
C ALA A 119 8.79 -16.35 -13.61
N THR A 120 9.50 -15.52 -12.85
CA THR A 120 10.74 -15.86 -12.16
C THR A 120 10.63 -15.53 -10.68
N THR A 121 10.94 -16.48 -9.79
CA THR A 121 11.13 -16.18 -8.37
C THR A 121 12.43 -15.39 -8.19
N LEU A 122 12.33 -14.20 -7.61
CA LEU A 122 13.48 -13.35 -7.40
C LEU A 122 14.19 -13.68 -6.08
N ALA A 123 15.52 -13.70 -6.12
CA ALA A 123 16.36 -13.63 -4.93
C ALA A 123 16.73 -12.17 -4.63
N VAL A 124 17.02 -11.83 -3.38
CA VAL A 124 17.37 -10.46 -2.96
C VAL A 124 18.79 -10.08 -3.38
N ALA A 125 19.77 -10.97 -3.18
CA ALA A 125 21.19 -10.67 -3.36
C ALA A 125 21.59 -10.10 -4.75
N PRO A 126 21.00 -10.52 -5.89
CA PRO A 126 21.28 -9.95 -7.21
C PRO A 126 20.95 -8.45 -7.36
N PHE A 127 20.09 -7.92 -6.48
CA PHE A 127 19.73 -6.51 -6.44
C PHE A 127 20.70 -5.67 -5.61
N ALA A 128 21.79 -6.23 -5.10
CA ALA A 128 22.82 -5.43 -4.46
C ALA A 128 23.47 -4.45 -5.47
N GLY A 129 23.69 -3.21 -5.04
CA GLY A 129 24.29 -2.17 -5.88
C GLY A 129 23.88 -0.76 -5.49
N ASN A 130 24.40 0.21 -6.24
CA ASN A 130 24.02 1.62 -6.16
C ASN A 130 23.01 1.94 -7.27
N TYR A 131 22.04 2.79 -6.94
CA TYR A 131 20.92 3.11 -7.80
C TYR A 131 20.55 4.58 -7.71
N ALA A 132 20.06 5.09 -8.84
CA ALA A 132 19.43 6.39 -8.94
C ALA A 132 17.96 6.22 -9.36
N VAL A 133 17.07 6.98 -8.73
CA VAL A 133 15.69 7.18 -9.19
C VAL A 133 15.45 8.66 -9.47
N ARG A 134 14.63 8.94 -10.48
CA ARG A 134 14.11 10.29 -10.73
C ARG A 134 12.76 10.46 -10.05
N LEU A 135 12.60 11.53 -9.29
CA LEU A 135 11.34 11.88 -8.63
C LEU A 135 10.44 12.71 -9.57
N ALA A 136 9.17 12.89 -9.18
CA ALA A 136 8.19 13.67 -9.94
C ALA A 136 8.62 15.13 -10.15
N ASP A 137 9.31 15.73 -9.18
CA ASP A 137 9.92 17.07 -9.26
C ASP A 137 11.20 17.12 -10.12
N ARG A 138 11.55 16.00 -10.76
CA ARG A 138 12.75 15.74 -11.57
C ARG A 138 14.06 15.72 -10.80
N SER A 139 14.03 15.90 -9.49
CA SER A 139 15.21 15.66 -8.65
C SER A 139 15.59 14.18 -8.68
N VAL A 140 16.82 13.90 -8.27
CA VAL A 140 17.35 12.53 -8.19
C VAL A 140 17.49 12.14 -6.73
N ALA A 141 17.07 10.92 -6.40
CA ALA A 141 17.40 10.29 -5.14
C ALA A 141 18.38 9.14 -5.39
N LEU A 142 19.52 9.18 -4.71
CA LEU A 142 20.51 8.12 -4.73
C LEU A 142 20.30 7.21 -3.52
N PHE A 143 20.50 5.91 -3.73
CA PHE A 143 20.46 4.92 -2.67
C PHE A 143 21.28 3.69 -3.07
N SER A 144 21.56 2.84 -2.10
CA SER A 144 22.12 1.51 -2.32
C SER A 144 21.20 0.44 -1.77
N VAL A 145 21.27 -0.74 -2.36
CA VAL A 145 20.68 -1.96 -1.81
C VAL A 145 21.85 -2.89 -1.47
N ASN A 146 21.88 -3.43 -0.24
CA ASN A 146 22.89 -4.41 0.11
C ASN A 146 22.42 -5.85 -0.20
N ALA A 147 23.31 -6.84 -0.06
CA ALA A 147 22.97 -8.25 -0.34
C ALA A 147 21.89 -8.84 0.58
N ALA A 148 21.66 -8.22 1.75
CA ALA A 148 20.58 -8.58 2.69
C ALA A 148 19.27 -7.83 2.40
N GLY A 149 19.23 -6.98 1.37
CA GLY A 149 18.06 -6.20 0.96
C GLY A 149 17.85 -4.91 1.74
N ASP A 150 18.79 -4.46 2.57
CA ASP A 150 18.64 -3.14 3.20
C ASP A 150 18.84 -2.04 2.16
N ILE A 151 17.89 -1.11 2.10
CA ILE A 151 17.95 0.10 1.30
C ILE A 151 18.57 1.20 2.17
N VAL A 152 19.72 1.73 1.74
CA VAL A 152 20.46 2.77 2.45
C VAL A 152 20.50 4.03 1.60
N ALA A 153 20.06 5.15 2.17
CA ALA A 153 20.03 6.43 1.48
C ALA A 153 21.44 6.89 1.10
N GLY A 154 21.57 7.45 -0.10
CA GLY A 154 22.76 8.13 -0.58
C GLY A 154 22.88 9.57 -0.06
N SER A 155 23.63 10.38 -0.81
CA SER A 155 23.99 11.77 -0.44
C SER A 155 22.99 12.83 -0.91
N THR A 156 21.86 12.44 -1.50
CA THR A 156 20.84 13.37 -2.03
C THR A 156 19.91 13.93 -0.95
N GLY A 157 19.21 15.02 -1.28
CA GLY A 157 18.25 15.68 -0.37
C GLY A 157 17.05 14.78 -0.01
N CYS A 158 16.49 14.09 -1.01
CA CYS A 158 15.52 13.01 -0.77
C CYS A 158 16.28 11.74 -0.37
N ARG A 159 15.93 11.20 0.80
CA ARG A 159 16.51 10.00 1.40
C ARG A 159 15.53 8.86 1.29
N LEU A 160 15.92 7.80 0.57
CA LEU A 160 15.19 6.54 0.49
C LEU A 160 15.89 5.50 1.36
N THR A 161 15.16 4.91 2.29
CA THR A 161 15.64 3.85 3.19
C THR A 161 14.59 2.75 3.29
N GLY A 162 14.95 1.56 3.75
CA GLY A 162 13.97 0.48 3.83
C GLY A 162 14.56 -0.92 3.72
N LYS A 163 13.70 -1.86 3.34
CA LYS A 163 14.02 -3.28 3.24
C LYS A 163 13.33 -3.90 2.03
N VAL A 164 14.08 -4.72 1.31
CA VAL A 164 13.60 -5.64 0.29
C VAL A 164 13.70 -7.07 0.84
N ALA A 165 12.65 -7.85 0.66
CA ALA A 165 12.56 -9.22 1.15
C ALA A 165 11.92 -10.15 0.11
N PRO A 166 12.11 -11.48 0.20
CA PRO A 166 11.44 -12.42 -0.70
C PRO A 166 9.92 -12.23 -0.72
N ALA A 167 9.31 -12.37 -1.90
CA ALA A 167 7.87 -12.40 -2.10
C ALA A 167 7.42 -13.74 -2.70
N ALA A 168 6.16 -14.12 -2.46
CA ALA A 168 5.55 -15.27 -3.12
C ALA A 168 5.22 -14.98 -4.61
N LEU A 169 4.99 -13.72 -4.94
CA LEU A 169 4.66 -13.25 -6.29
C LEU A 169 5.89 -13.34 -7.22
N PRO A 170 5.74 -13.90 -8.44
CA PRO A 170 6.83 -13.92 -9.42
C PRO A 170 7.24 -12.50 -9.84
N ASN A 171 8.48 -12.34 -10.27
CA ASN A 171 9.08 -11.08 -10.73
C ASN A 171 9.03 -9.93 -9.70
N THR A 172 8.78 -10.25 -8.43
CA THR A 172 8.71 -9.25 -7.36
C THR A 172 9.48 -9.63 -6.10
N LEU A 173 9.80 -8.62 -5.32
CA LEU A 173 10.22 -8.72 -3.92
C LEU A 173 9.33 -7.82 -3.06
N LYS A 174 9.09 -8.18 -1.81
CA LYS A 174 8.38 -7.33 -0.84
C LYS A 174 9.26 -6.12 -0.54
N LEU A 175 8.64 -4.95 -0.45
CA LEU A 175 9.31 -3.69 -0.17
C LEU A 175 8.65 -3.01 1.03
N ALA A 176 9.46 -2.64 2.00
CA ALA A 176 9.12 -1.62 3.00
C ALA A 176 10.00 -0.40 2.71
N LEU A 177 9.38 0.73 2.37
CA LEU A 177 10.07 1.96 1.98
C LEU A 177 9.76 3.06 2.99
N ALA A 178 10.81 3.73 3.47
CA ALA A 178 10.72 4.96 4.25
C ALA A 178 11.41 6.09 3.50
N THR A 179 10.76 7.25 3.46
CA THR A 179 11.25 8.43 2.76
C THR A 179 11.37 9.62 3.69
N ALA A 180 12.41 10.42 3.52
CA ALA A 180 12.63 11.65 4.27
C ALA A 180 13.20 12.74 3.35
N GLY A 181 12.67 13.96 3.44
CA GLY A 181 13.07 15.06 2.55
C GLY A 181 12.61 14.84 1.09
N CYS A 182 11.60 14.01 0.87
CA CYS A 182 11.04 13.68 -0.44
C CYS A 182 9.64 14.30 -0.50
N ALA A 183 9.44 15.33 -1.33
CA ALA A 183 8.26 16.21 -1.29
C ALA A 183 6.92 15.45 -1.28
N ASP A 184 6.63 14.74 -2.37
CA ASP A 184 5.31 14.10 -2.59
C ASP A 184 5.28 12.61 -2.20
N LEU A 185 6.39 12.07 -1.70
CA LEU A 185 6.45 10.68 -1.31
C LEU A 185 5.86 10.47 0.10
N PRO A 186 5.11 9.38 0.33
CA PRO A 186 4.72 8.99 1.68
C PRO A 186 5.95 8.74 2.56
N ALA A 187 5.88 9.15 3.82
CA ALA A 187 6.96 8.93 4.78
C ALA A 187 7.27 7.45 4.98
N GLN A 188 6.26 6.59 4.90
CA GLN A 188 6.36 5.13 4.94
C GLN A 188 5.31 4.51 4.02
N SER A 189 5.72 3.50 3.25
CA SER A 189 4.82 2.66 2.47
C SER A 189 5.37 1.25 2.32
N ASP A 190 4.48 0.27 2.35
CA ASP A 190 4.79 -1.09 1.93
C ASP A 190 4.31 -1.32 0.50
N GLY A 191 5.06 -2.07 -0.30
CA GLY A 191 4.74 -2.39 -1.68
C GLY A 191 5.65 -3.46 -2.25
N TYR A 192 6.09 -3.27 -3.48
CA TYR A 192 6.89 -4.25 -4.20
C TYR A 192 8.05 -3.59 -4.95
N LEU A 193 9.20 -4.25 -4.93
CA LEU A 193 10.18 -4.11 -5.99
C LEU A 193 9.76 -5.06 -7.11
N VAL A 194 9.63 -4.55 -8.32
CA VAL A 194 9.23 -5.30 -9.51
C VAL A 194 10.39 -5.28 -10.49
N ALA A 195 10.84 -6.46 -10.92
CA ALA A 195 11.92 -6.59 -11.90
C ALA A 195 11.45 -7.44 -13.08
N ASP A 196 11.39 -6.80 -14.24
CA ASP A 196 11.03 -7.42 -15.51
C ASP A 196 12.02 -6.97 -16.58
N ALA A 197 12.30 -7.82 -17.56
CA ALA A 197 13.22 -7.53 -18.65
C ALA A 197 12.70 -6.39 -19.54
N ASP A 198 11.38 -6.24 -19.64
CA ASP A 198 10.73 -5.21 -20.44
C ASP A 198 10.93 -3.80 -19.86
N HIS A 199 11.37 -3.67 -18.61
CA HIS A 199 11.65 -2.38 -17.97
C HIS A 199 13.06 -1.82 -18.24
N ALA A 200 13.87 -2.49 -19.07
CA ALA A 200 15.19 -1.98 -19.42
C ALA A 200 15.12 -0.55 -19.99
N PRO A 201 16.05 0.37 -19.62
CA PRO A 201 17.28 0.12 -18.87
C PRO A 201 17.13 0.22 -17.34
N ALA A 202 15.93 0.39 -16.79
CA ALA A 202 15.76 0.31 -15.34
C ALA A 202 16.02 -1.12 -14.88
N ALA A 203 16.74 -1.26 -13.76
CA ALA A 203 17.02 -2.57 -13.17
C ALA A 203 15.77 -3.13 -12.46
N PHE A 204 14.94 -2.25 -11.92
CA PHE A 204 13.66 -2.56 -11.30
C PHE A 204 12.84 -1.28 -11.10
N ARG A 205 11.56 -1.45 -10.77
CA ARG A 205 10.65 -0.41 -10.29
C ARG A 205 10.35 -0.63 -8.82
N LEU A 206 10.27 0.44 -8.03
CA LEU A 206 9.71 0.41 -6.67
C LEU A 206 8.27 0.93 -6.77
N VAL A 207 7.30 0.04 -6.58
CA VAL A 207 5.88 0.35 -6.70
C VAL A 207 5.24 0.26 -5.32
N VAL A 208 4.81 1.41 -4.79
CA VAL A 208 4.16 1.51 -3.47
C VAL A 208 2.86 2.31 -3.56
N PRO A 209 1.89 2.11 -2.65
CA PRO A 209 0.74 3.01 -2.54
C PRO A 209 1.20 4.45 -2.26
N GLY A 210 0.69 5.40 -3.01
CA GLY A 210 0.82 6.83 -2.74
C GLY A 210 -0.51 7.44 -2.27
N LYS A 211 -0.53 8.77 -2.12
CA LYS A 211 -1.71 9.50 -1.61
C LYS A 211 -2.84 9.63 -2.64
N ALA A 212 -2.48 9.90 -3.89
CA ALA A 212 -3.43 10.15 -4.99
C ALA A 212 -3.29 9.16 -6.16
N ALA A 213 -2.12 8.56 -6.30
CA ALA A 213 -1.80 7.52 -7.27
C ALA A 213 -0.70 6.63 -6.66
N PRO A 214 -0.42 5.44 -7.22
CA PRO A 214 0.79 4.71 -6.87
C PRO A 214 2.04 5.58 -7.05
N VAL A 215 3.02 5.38 -6.18
CA VAL A 215 4.38 5.86 -6.41
C VAL A 215 5.11 4.77 -7.18
N ASP A 216 5.69 5.13 -8.31
CA ASP A 216 6.44 4.26 -9.19
C ASP A 216 7.83 4.85 -9.45
N LEU A 217 8.85 4.30 -8.80
CA LEU A 217 10.22 4.79 -8.92
C LEU A 217 11.05 3.81 -9.73
N TRP A 218 11.46 4.25 -10.91
CA TRP A 218 12.31 3.47 -11.81
C TRP A 218 13.76 3.62 -11.39
N ALA A 219 14.36 2.52 -10.93
CA ALA A 219 15.73 2.49 -10.42
C ALA A 219 16.72 2.08 -11.50
N PHE A 220 17.67 2.96 -11.79
CA PHE A 220 18.74 2.74 -12.74
C PHE A 220 20.04 2.48 -11.99
N ARG A 221 20.84 1.51 -12.46
CA ARG A 221 22.17 1.29 -11.89
C ARG A 221 23.06 2.49 -12.17
N GLU A 222 23.87 2.87 -11.17
CA GLU A 222 24.98 3.80 -11.33
C GLU A 222 26.26 3.11 -11.81
#